data_AF-A0A1S2ZI54-F1
#
_entry.id   AF-A0A1S2ZI54-F1
#
_cell.length_a   1.000
_cell.length_b   1.000
_cell.length_c   1.000
_cell.angle_alpha   90.00
_cell.angle_beta   90.00
_cell.angle_gamma   90.00
#
_symmetry.space_group_name_H-M   'P 1'
#
loop_
_entity.id
_entity.type
_entity.pdbx_description
1 polymer ?
#
loop_
_entity_poly.entity_id
_entity_poly.type
_entity_poly.pdbx_seq_one_letter_code
_entity_poly.pdbx_strand_id
1 'polypeptide(L)'
;MAGKIKQLGQRASLSVTIMCSMDWLKVTVSATSSTENRHIFHDELSLGWSCPPTSLHTYEYDFVYLTSECGIRTEEIFSEHLLCFHTEIYFRPRDMHSNPLKTPLVCFASRKSVWILPVSKEDEIKLEPSPFMVDFKATDEELGLLSCSQNNAPYG
;
A
#
# COMPACT_ATOMS: atom_id res chain seq x y z
N MET A 1 -0.37 -5.66 -0.98
CA MET A 1 -1.18 -6.78 -1.54
C MET A 1 -2.59 -6.27 -1.85
N ALA A 2 -3.42 -7.04 -2.57
CA ALA A 2 -4.80 -6.67 -2.90
C ALA A 2 -5.80 -7.69 -2.32
N GLY A 3 -6.90 -7.21 -1.75
CA GLY A 3 -8.00 -8.03 -1.22
C GLY A 3 -9.34 -7.63 -1.86
N LYS A 4 -10.24 -8.60 -2.05
CA LYS A 4 -11.57 -8.35 -2.65
C LYS A 4 -12.66 -8.98 -1.81
N ILE A 5 -13.68 -8.20 -1.49
CA ILE A 5 -14.82 -8.58 -0.66
C ILE A 5 -16.10 -8.24 -1.43
N LYS A 6 -17.02 -9.18 -1.54
CA LYS A 6 -18.37 -8.93 -2.05
C LYS A 6 -19.34 -8.79 -0.88
N GLN A 7 -20.05 -7.68 -0.83
CA GLN A 7 -21.14 -7.47 0.12
C GLN A 7 -22.48 -7.69 -0.59
N LEU A 8 -23.27 -8.60 -0.02
CA LEU A 8 -24.61 -8.90 -0.49
C LEU A 8 -25.61 -8.22 0.45
N GLY A 9 -26.07 -7.02 0.06
CA GLY A 9 -27.21 -6.37 0.71
C GLY A 9 -28.51 -6.83 0.05
N GLN A 10 -29.64 -6.78 0.78
CA GLN A 10 -30.97 -7.11 0.26
C GLN A 10 -31.42 -6.27 -0.96
N ARG A 11 -30.67 -5.23 -1.34
CA ARG A 11 -31.05 -4.23 -2.37
C ARG A 11 -29.95 -3.90 -3.40
N ALA A 12 -28.68 -4.17 -3.12
CA ALA A 12 -27.57 -3.93 -4.05
C ALA A 12 -26.40 -4.85 -3.73
N SER A 13 -25.73 -5.35 -4.78
CA SER A 13 -24.45 -6.05 -4.61
C SER A 13 -23.31 -5.04 -4.74
N LEU A 14 -22.56 -4.83 -3.66
CA LEU A 14 -21.40 -3.96 -3.63
C LEU A 14 -20.14 -4.82 -3.66
N SER A 15 -19.24 -4.55 -4.59
CA SER A 15 -17.93 -5.18 -4.65
C SER A 15 -16.90 -4.19 -4.14
N VAL A 16 -16.28 -4.52 -3.00
CA VAL A 16 -15.24 -3.72 -2.35
C VAL A 16 -13.88 -4.35 -2.60
N THR A 17 -12.95 -3.58 -3.13
CA THR A 17 -11.56 -3.99 -3.36
C THR A 17 -10.66 -3.09 -2.53
N ILE A 18 -9.68 -3.66 -1.85
CA ILE A 18 -8.69 -2.92 -1.06
C ILE A 18 -7.29 -3.22 -1.58
N MET A 19 -6.48 -2.18 -1.69
CA MET A 19 -5.06 -2.24 -2.03
C MET A 19 -4.28 -1.37 -1.05
N CYS A 20 -3.08 -1.77 -0.70
CA CYS A 20 -2.22 -0.99 0.20
C CYS A 20 -0.75 -1.12 -0.17
N SER A 21 -0.04 -0.02 0.09
CA SER A 21 1.40 0.15 0.13
C SER A 21 1.84 0.43 1.58
N MET A 22 3.10 0.77 1.81
CA MET A 22 3.59 1.21 3.13
C MET A 22 2.97 2.55 3.57
N ASP A 23 2.68 3.42 2.61
CA ASP A 23 2.36 4.83 2.78
C ASP A 23 0.90 5.17 2.43
N TRP A 24 0.27 4.41 1.54
CA TRP A 24 -1.09 4.66 1.08
C TRP A 24 -1.98 3.42 1.11
N LEU A 25 -3.28 3.66 1.19
CA LEU A 25 -4.34 2.66 1.11
C LEU A 25 -5.40 3.15 0.11
N LYS A 26 -5.78 2.27 -0.82
CA LYS A 26 -6.86 2.49 -1.79
C LYS A 26 -8.00 1.51 -1.50
N VAL A 27 -9.20 2.04 -1.28
CA VAL A 27 -10.43 1.26 -1.31
C VAL A 27 -11.25 1.67 -2.52
N THR A 28 -11.64 0.69 -3.31
CA THR A 28 -12.51 0.86 -4.48
C THR A 28 -13.83 0.15 -4.21
N VAL A 29 -14.92 0.90 -4.23
CA VAL A 29 -16.28 0.37 -4.11
C VAL A 29 -16.94 0.44 -5.47
N SER A 30 -17.37 -0.70 -5.98
CA SER A 30 -18.06 -0.82 -7.27
C SER A 30 -19.49 -1.32 -7.04
N ALA A 31 -20.46 -0.64 -7.63
CA ALA A 31 -21.85 -1.08 -7.62
C ALA A 31 -22.06 -2.08 -8.75
N THR A 32 -22.17 -3.37 -8.45
CA THR A 32 -22.53 -4.36 -9.46
C THR A 32 -24.06 -4.38 -9.59
N SER A 33 -24.57 -3.75 -10.64
CA SER A 33 -26.01 -3.65 -10.93
C SER A 33 -26.63 -5.04 -11.01
N SER A 34 -27.41 -5.40 -10.00
CA SER A 34 -28.40 -6.47 -10.09
C SER A 34 -29.76 -5.81 -10.15
N THR A 35 -30.28 -5.66 -11.37
CA THR A 35 -31.69 -5.42 -11.73
C THR A 35 -32.35 -4.09 -11.34
N GLU A 36 -31.89 -3.37 -10.30
CA GLU A 36 -32.36 -2.01 -10.01
C GLU A 36 -31.18 -1.03 -10.12
N ASN A 37 -31.22 -0.14 -11.11
CA ASN A 37 -30.27 0.96 -11.32
C ASN A 37 -30.38 2.02 -10.20
N ARG A 38 -30.08 1.64 -8.95
CA ARG A 38 -29.91 2.62 -7.87
C ARG A 38 -28.46 3.10 -7.88
N HIS A 39 -28.30 4.35 -8.26
CA HIS A 39 -27.06 5.09 -8.09
C HIS A 39 -26.79 5.26 -6.59
N ILE A 40 -25.63 4.82 -6.14
CA ILE A 40 -25.11 5.15 -4.82
C ILE A 40 -24.68 6.60 -4.87
N PHE A 41 -25.04 7.41 -3.87
CA PHE A 41 -24.51 8.77 -3.79
C PHE A 41 -23.17 8.80 -3.05
N HIS A 42 -22.31 9.76 -3.38
CA HIS A 42 -20.96 9.86 -2.80
C HIS A 42 -20.98 10.05 -1.27
N ASP A 43 -22.04 10.64 -0.71
CA ASP A 43 -22.27 10.87 0.72
C ASP A 43 -22.83 9.64 1.45
N GLU A 44 -23.31 8.64 0.71
CA GLU A 44 -23.73 7.37 1.28
C GLU A 44 -22.54 6.47 1.59
N LEU A 45 -21.35 6.76 1.07
CA LEU A 45 -20.13 6.00 1.32
C LEU A 45 -19.11 6.82 2.11
N SER A 46 -18.50 6.20 3.12
CA SER A 46 -17.42 6.83 3.87
C SER A 46 -16.44 5.81 4.44
N LEU A 47 -15.15 6.16 4.49
CA LEU A 47 -14.08 5.33 5.05
C LEU A 47 -13.73 5.75 6.49
N GLY A 48 -13.55 4.78 7.38
CA GLY A 48 -13.05 4.97 8.74
C GLY A 48 -13.76 6.09 9.50
N TRP A 49 -13.04 7.17 9.82
CA TRP A 49 -13.59 8.38 10.47
C TRP A 49 -14.47 9.26 9.58
N SER A 50 -15.30 8.63 8.74
CA SER A 50 -16.22 9.29 7.81
C SER A 50 -15.54 10.08 6.68
N CYS A 51 -14.35 9.65 6.25
CA CYS A 51 -13.67 10.24 5.11
C CYS A 51 -14.44 9.98 3.80
N PRO A 52 -14.64 10.99 2.94
CA PRO A 52 -15.38 10.86 1.69
C PRO A 52 -14.56 10.14 0.60
N PRO A 53 -15.18 9.74 -0.52
CA PRO A 53 -14.45 9.30 -1.70
C PRO A 53 -13.54 10.42 -2.23
N THR A 54 -12.33 10.06 -2.66
CA THR A 54 -11.37 11.01 -3.27
C THR A 54 -11.60 11.17 -4.76
N SER A 55 -12.09 10.11 -5.43
CA SER A 55 -12.40 10.13 -6.87
C SER A 55 -13.69 9.37 -7.16
N LEU A 56 -14.44 9.86 -8.14
CA LEU A 56 -15.72 9.33 -8.57
C LEU A 56 -15.65 8.93 -10.04
N HIS A 57 -15.96 7.67 -10.34
CA HIS A 57 -16.12 7.13 -11.68
C HIS A 57 -17.53 6.55 -11.83
N THR A 58 -17.92 6.20 -13.05
CA THR A 58 -19.23 5.62 -13.34
C THR A 58 -19.43 4.32 -12.56
N TYR A 59 -20.20 4.36 -11.48
CA TYR A 59 -20.47 3.26 -10.53
C TYR A 59 -19.28 2.78 -9.71
N GLU A 60 -18.19 3.54 -9.67
CA GLU A 60 -16.97 3.17 -8.95
C GLU A 60 -16.45 4.35 -8.12
N TYR A 61 -16.21 4.09 -6.83
CA TYR A 61 -15.88 5.08 -5.83
C TYR A 61 -14.52 4.73 -5.23
N ASP A 62 -13.55 5.61 -5.43
CA ASP A 62 -12.20 5.43 -4.94
C ASP A 62 -11.96 6.27 -3.68
N PHE A 63 -11.37 5.64 -2.67
CA PHE A 63 -10.87 6.25 -1.45
C PHE A 63 -9.37 6.02 -1.40
N VAL A 64 -8.57 7.05 -1.68
CA VAL A 64 -7.11 6.98 -1.64
C VAL A 64 -6.61 7.90 -0.53
N TYR A 65 -6.12 7.31 0.56
CA TYR A 65 -5.65 8.04 1.74
C TYR A 65 -4.30 7.54 2.20
N LEU A 66 -3.58 8.38 2.95
CA LEU A 66 -2.37 7.94 3.65
C LEU A 66 -2.74 6.95 4.76
N THR A 67 -1.84 6.03 5.07
CA THR A 67 -2.06 5.03 6.12
C THR A 67 -2.14 5.63 7.52
N SER A 68 -1.74 6.89 7.70
CA SER A 68 -1.88 7.68 8.92
C SER A 68 -3.19 8.49 9.01
N GLU A 69 -4.03 8.47 7.97
CA GLU A 69 -5.24 9.28 7.87
C GLU A 69 -6.51 8.43 8.07
N CYS A 70 -7.65 9.12 8.20
CA CYS A 70 -8.99 8.52 8.17
C CYS A 70 -9.25 7.42 9.20
N GLY A 71 -8.46 7.34 10.27
CA GLY A 71 -8.57 6.31 11.29
C GLY A 71 -8.10 4.92 10.83
N ILE A 72 -7.26 4.86 9.78
CA ILE A 72 -6.59 3.62 9.37
C ILE A 72 -5.64 3.21 10.50
N ARG A 73 -5.81 1.98 10.99
CA ARG A 73 -4.94 1.42 12.04
C ARG A 73 -3.87 0.58 11.39
N THR A 74 -2.63 0.74 11.85
CA THR A 74 -1.49 -0.01 11.35
C THR A 74 -0.93 -0.87 12.47
N GLU A 75 -0.78 -2.16 12.20
CA GLU A 75 -0.13 -3.13 13.08
C GLU A 75 1.08 -3.72 12.37
N GLU A 76 2.22 -3.76 13.05
CA GLU A 76 3.44 -4.34 12.50
C GLU A 76 3.55 -5.83 12.87
N ILE A 77 3.67 -6.68 11.84
CA ILE A 77 3.93 -8.10 12.00
C ILE A 77 5.43 -8.31 11.83
N PHE A 78 6.16 -8.10 12.92
CA PHE A 78 7.63 -8.10 12.96
C PHE A 78 8.25 -9.39 12.40
N SER A 79 7.62 -10.55 12.64
CA SER A 79 8.13 -11.85 12.18
C SER A 79 8.18 -11.99 10.66
N GLU A 80 7.36 -11.23 9.92
CA GLU A 80 7.22 -11.40 8.47
C GLU A 80 7.65 -10.15 7.67
N HIS A 81 8.11 -9.10 8.38
CA HIS A 81 8.33 -7.77 7.80
C HIS A 81 7.08 -7.27 7.03
N LEU A 82 5.90 -7.51 7.58
CA LEU A 82 4.62 -7.09 7.02
C LEU A 82 3.99 -5.99 7.88
N LEU A 83 3.34 -5.05 7.22
CA LEU A 83 2.41 -4.10 7.81
C LEU A 83 0.99 -4.57 7.54
N CYS A 84 0.18 -4.64 8.58
CA CYS A 84 -1.25 -4.96 8.53
C CYS A 84 -2.05 -3.67 8.75
N PHE A 85 -2.86 -3.30 7.77
CA PHE A 85 -3.74 -2.15 7.84
C PHE A 85 -5.17 -2.59 8.08
N HIS A 86 -5.80 -2.02 9.10
CA HIS A 86 -7.21 -2.21 9.43
C HIS A 86 -7.96 -0.92 9.18
N THR A 87 -9.05 -1.02 8.42
CA THR A 87 -9.98 0.09 8.20
C THR A 87 -11.39 -0.44 8.00
N GLU A 88 -12.35 0.45 7.86
CA GLU A 88 -13.77 0.10 7.80
C GLU A 88 -14.44 0.97 6.74
N ILE A 89 -15.25 0.37 5.87
CA ILE A 89 -16.10 1.11 4.93
C ILE A 89 -17.53 1.12 5.44
N TYR A 90 -18.16 2.28 5.38
CA TYR A 90 -19.54 2.49 5.79
C TYR A 90 -20.38 2.83 4.57
N PHE A 91 -21.52 2.16 4.46
CA PHE A 91 -22.59 2.47 3.53
C PHE A 91 -23.82 2.90 4.33
N ARG A 92 -24.23 4.16 4.20
CA ARG A 92 -25.37 4.77 4.88
C ARG A 92 -26.37 5.26 3.82
N PRO A 93 -27.33 4.40 3.43
CA PRO A 93 -28.36 4.78 2.48
C PRO A 93 -29.12 6.02 2.97
N ARG A 94 -29.47 6.94 2.05
CA ARG A 94 -30.38 8.05 2.39
C ARG A 94 -31.81 7.57 2.67
N ASP A 95 -32.17 6.41 2.15
CA ASP A 95 -33.45 5.78 2.41
C ASP A 95 -33.53 5.28 3.87
N MET A 96 -34.42 5.88 4.64
CA MET A 96 -34.70 5.55 6.05
C MET A 96 -35.13 4.09 6.26
N HIS A 97 -35.51 3.38 5.20
CA HIS A 97 -35.90 1.97 5.27
C HIS A 97 -34.74 0.97 5.24
N SER A 98 -33.51 1.41 4.98
CA SER A 98 -32.34 0.53 4.86
C SER A 98 -31.36 0.75 6.01
N ASN A 99 -30.94 -0.33 6.67
CA ASN A 99 -29.95 -0.22 7.74
C ASN A 99 -28.57 0.15 7.19
N PRO A 100 -27.81 1.01 7.90
CA PRO A 100 -26.40 1.25 7.61
C PRO A 100 -25.60 -0.05 7.63
N LEU A 101 -24.73 -0.23 6.64
CA LEU A 101 -23.86 -1.38 6.53
C LEU A 101 -22.41 -0.94 6.80
N LYS A 102 -21.73 -1.69 7.65
CA LYS A 102 -20.33 -1.49 7.99
C LYS A 102 -19.55 -2.75 7.61
N THR A 103 -18.46 -2.57 6.88
CA THR A 103 -17.61 -3.69 6.47
C THR A 103 -16.16 -3.45 6.87
N PRO A 104 -15.58 -4.33 7.70
CA PRO A 104 -14.17 -4.25 8.03
C PRO A 104 -13.33 -4.67 6.83
N LEU A 105 -12.22 -3.96 6.61
CA LEU A 105 -11.26 -4.20 5.56
C LEU A 105 -9.88 -4.40 6.20
N VAL A 106 -9.14 -5.38 5.68
CA VAL A 106 -7.78 -5.67 6.09
C VAL A 106 -6.90 -5.73 4.85
N CYS A 107 -5.72 -5.15 4.91
CA CYS A 107 -4.74 -5.21 3.84
C CYS A 107 -3.32 -5.34 4.37
N PHE A 108 -2.49 -6.09 3.67
CA PHE A 108 -1.10 -6.33 4.05
C PHE A 108 -0.14 -5.73 3.02
N ALA A 109 0.88 -5.03 3.51
CA ALA A 109 2.00 -4.53 2.70
C ALA A 109 3.32 -5.07 3.24
N SER A 110 4.26 -5.41 2.36
CA SER A 110 5.58 -5.85 2.80
C SER A 110 6.53 -4.67 2.93
N ARG A 111 7.33 -4.67 4.00
CA ARG A 111 8.48 -3.77 4.17
C ARG A 111 9.72 -4.27 3.42
N LYS A 112 9.69 -5.48 2.85
CA LYS A 112 10.84 -6.02 2.11
C LYS A 112 11.03 -5.22 0.83
N SER A 113 12.17 -4.54 0.74
CA SER A 113 12.62 -3.88 -0.48
C SER A 113 12.96 -4.93 -1.54
N VAL A 114 12.26 -4.91 -2.68
CA VAL A 114 12.56 -5.78 -3.85
C VAL A 114 13.97 -5.51 -4.43
N TRP A 115 14.55 -4.36 -4.10
CA TRP A 115 15.81 -3.88 -4.69
C TRP A 115 17.10 -4.40 -4.05
N ILE A 116 17.02 -5.14 -2.94
CA ILE A 116 18.20 -5.76 -2.32
C ILE A 116 18.09 -7.27 -2.49
N LEU A 117 18.40 -7.75 -3.69
CA LEU A 117 18.89 -9.12 -3.79
C LEU A 117 20.27 -9.11 -3.13
N PRO A 118 20.53 -9.89 -2.06
CA PRO A 118 21.90 -10.13 -1.66
C PRO A 118 22.61 -10.66 -2.90
N VAL A 119 23.67 -9.98 -3.34
CA VAL A 119 24.62 -10.57 -4.27
C VAL A 119 24.97 -11.92 -3.66
N SER A 120 24.56 -12.98 -4.35
CA SER A 120 24.87 -14.35 -3.96
C SER A 120 26.35 -14.38 -3.66
N LYS A 121 26.72 -14.86 -2.46
CA LYS A 121 28.12 -15.11 -2.17
C LYS A 121 28.64 -16.08 -3.21
N GLU A 122 29.44 -15.52 -4.11
CA GLU A 122 30.53 -16.13 -4.85
C GLU A 122 30.55 -17.66 -4.75
N ASP A 123 29.84 -18.36 -5.64
CA ASP A 123 30.47 -19.56 -6.17
C ASP A 123 31.74 -19.05 -6.87
N GLU A 124 32.89 -19.54 -6.43
CA GLU A 124 34.20 -19.27 -7.01
C GLU A 124 34.21 -19.65 -8.50
N ILE A 125 33.68 -18.77 -9.35
CA ILE A 125 33.89 -18.84 -10.79
C ILE A 125 35.32 -18.37 -10.96
N LYS A 126 36.24 -19.34 -11.02
CA LYS A 126 37.60 -19.17 -11.49
C LYS A 126 37.54 -18.63 -12.93
N LEU A 127 37.43 -17.31 -13.05
CA LEU A 127 37.56 -16.61 -14.32
C LEU A 127 39.01 -16.79 -14.76
N GLU A 128 39.21 -17.55 -15.83
CA GLU A 128 40.48 -17.55 -16.57
C GLU A 128 40.84 -16.09 -16.87
N PRO A 129 42.01 -15.61 -16.45
CA PRO A 129 42.38 -14.22 -16.63
C PRO A 129 42.44 -13.90 -18.13
N SER A 130 41.58 -12.99 -18.57
CA SER A 130 41.58 -12.49 -19.95
C SER A 130 42.94 -11.88 -20.28
N PRO A 131 43.55 -12.22 -21.43
CA PRO A 131 44.85 -11.68 -21.86
C PRO A 131 44.86 -10.14 -21.97
N PHE A 132 43.70 -9.49 -21.98
CA PHE A 132 43.57 -8.04 -22.13
C PHE A 132 43.77 -7.23 -20.83
N MET A 133 43.86 -7.87 -19.66
CA MET A 133 43.97 -7.17 -18.37
C MET A 133 45.35 -7.25 -17.71
N VAL A 134 46.38 -7.69 -18.45
CA VAL A 134 47.72 -7.94 -17.88
C VAL A 134 48.44 -6.65 -17.46
N ASP A 135 48.03 -5.48 -17.95
CA ASP A 135 48.78 -4.22 -17.77
C ASP A 135 48.18 -3.22 -16.77
N PHE A 136 47.04 -3.50 -16.14
CA PHE A 136 46.45 -2.54 -15.19
C PHE A 136 46.88 -2.82 -13.74
N LYS A 137 48.08 -2.35 -13.39
CA LYS A 137 48.56 -2.33 -12.00
C LYS A 137 48.05 -1.07 -11.30
N ALA A 138 46.89 -1.17 -10.62
CA ALA A 138 46.41 -0.10 -9.76
C ALA A 138 47.23 -0.07 -8.46
N THR A 139 47.90 1.05 -8.21
CA THR A 139 48.59 1.37 -6.95
C THR A 139 47.58 1.88 -5.91
N ASP A 140 47.76 1.47 -4.66
CA ASP A 140 46.85 1.66 -3.50
C ASP A 140 46.57 3.11 -3.04
N GLU A 141 46.75 4.12 -3.89
CA GLU A 141 46.67 5.55 -3.49
C GLU A 141 45.33 6.26 -3.78
N GLU A 142 44.32 5.59 -4.34
CA GLU A 142 43.01 6.22 -4.64
C GLU A 142 41.79 5.56 -3.94
N LEU A 143 41.97 5.05 -2.70
CA LEU A 143 40.84 4.63 -1.84
C LEU A 143 40.63 5.53 -0.62
N GLY A 144 40.99 6.81 -0.74
CA GLY A 144 40.56 7.84 0.20
C GLY A 144 39.60 8.78 -0.51
N LEU A 145 38.28 8.70 -0.21
CA LEU A 145 37.31 9.81 -0.23
C LEU A 145 35.87 9.28 -0.22
N LEU A 146 35.40 8.69 0.89
CA LEU A 146 33.97 8.69 1.24
C LEU A 146 33.81 8.72 2.77
N SER A 147 34.19 9.83 3.41
CA SER A 147 33.74 10.15 4.76
C SER A 147 32.53 11.07 4.67
N CYS A 148 31.33 10.54 4.90
CA CYS A 148 30.14 11.35 5.09
C CYS A 148 30.19 12.02 6.48
N SER A 149 30.16 13.34 6.48
CA SER A 149 30.27 14.25 7.62
C SER A 149 29.24 13.97 8.72
N GLN A 150 29.70 13.77 9.96
CA GLN A 150 28.87 13.93 11.16
C GLN A 150 28.82 15.43 11.53
N ASN A 151 27.65 16.05 11.34
CA ASN A 151 27.37 17.40 11.83
C ASN A 151 27.11 17.36 13.34
N ASN A 152 28.08 17.77 14.15
CA ASN A 152 27.84 18.25 15.51
C ASN A 152 27.98 19.78 15.51
N ALA A 153 26.89 20.50 15.77
CA ALA A 153 26.89 21.94 15.99
C ALA A 153 27.28 22.27 17.46
N PRO A 154 28.05 23.33 17.74
CA PRO A 154 28.40 23.74 19.09
C PRO A 154 27.44 24.79 19.68
N TYR A 155 27.41 24.81 21.01
CA TYR A 155 26.72 25.74 21.91
C TYR A 155 26.80 27.23 21.53
N GLY A 156 25.70 27.93 21.80
CA GLY A 156 25.62 29.38 22.04
C GLY A 156 24.76 29.63 23.26
#